data_AF-R7R0E4-F1
#
_entry.id   AF-R7R0E4-F1
#
_cell.length_a   1.000
_cell.length_b   1.000
_cell.length_c   1.000
_cell.angle_alpha   90.00
_cell.angle_beta   90.00
_cell.angle_gamma   90.00
#
_symmetry.space_group_name_H-M   'P 1'
#
loop_
_entity.id
_entity.type
_entity.pdbx_description
1 polymer ?
#
loop_
_entity_poly.entity_id
_entity_poly.type
_entity_poly.pdbx_seq_one_letter_code
_entity_poly.pdbx_strand_id
1 'polypeptide(L)'
;MNKKIVHDALILTAFTLVLGLILGLVHEITKAPIEAANLATTQAAYQKVFEDADSFQAVDGFDKDAATETVVAQGYEDSVDDAQEALDASGNVIGYVITVTAKDASQANITFSVGIQSDGTVNGYSITSISETPGLGMKAEDEDFYSQFQNKKVDSFEVVKQAPSSDNQIESISGATITSRAMANGVNAALAYFNSDLGGAQ
;
A
#
# COMPACT_ATOMS: atom_id res chain seq x y z
N MET A 1 47.05 -11.01 -29.14
CA MET A 1 46.17 -10.12 -28.32
C MET A 1 46.90 -8.81 -28.10
N ASN A 2 46.29 -7.67 -28.42
CA ASN A 2 46.97 -6.37 -28.35
C ASN A 2 47.17 -5.98 -26.87
N LYS A 3 48.42 -5.75 -26.42
CA LYS A 3 48.75 -5.51 -25.00
C LYS A 3 47.97 -4.34 -24.38
N LYS A 4 47.63 -3.32 -25.19
CA LYS A 4 46.77 -2.20 -24.77
C LYS A 4 45.35 -2.65 -24.40
N ILE A 5 44.74 -3.51 -25.23
CA ILE A 5 43.38 -4.01 -24.98
C ILE A 5 43.33 -4.83 -23.69
N VAL A 6 44.35 -5.65 -23.43
CA VAL A 6 44.42 -6.45 -22.18
C VAL A 6 44.63 -5.55 -20.95
N HIS A 7 45.46 -4.52 -21.07
CA HIS A 7 45.69 -3.55 -19.99
C HIS A 7 44.42 -2.78 -19.63
N ASP A 8 43.74 -2.23 -20.64
CA ASP A 8 42.52 -1.44 -20.44
C ASP A 8 41.38 -2.31 -19.87
N ALA A 9 41.26 -3.56 -20.32
CA ALA A 9 40.28 -4.51 -19.78
C ALA A 9 40.54 -4.87 -18.31
N LEU A 10 41.80 -5.03 -17.90
CA LEU A 10 42.16 -5.30 -16.51
C LEU A 10 41.90 -4.09 -15.60
N ILE A 11 42.19 -2.88 -16.08
CA ILE A 11 41.88 -1.64 -15.35
C ILE A 11 40.37 -1.51 -15.15
N LEU A 12 39.58 -1.73 -16.21
CA LEU A 12 38.13 -1.66 -16.11
C LEU A 12 37.57 -2.70 -15.13
N THR A 13 38.08 -3.94 -15.17
CA THR A 13 37.68 -5.01 -14.25
C THR A 13 38.01 -4.67 -12.80
N ALA A 14 39.20 -4.14 -12.53
CA ALA A 14 39.57 -3.72 -11.19
C ALA A 14 38.68 -2.58 -10.69
N PHE A 15 38.35 -1.62 -11.56
CA PHE A 15 37.51 -0.49 -11.22
C PHE A 15 36.06 -0.91 -10.92
N THR A 16 35.47 -1.79 -11.75
CA THR A 16 34.12 -2.31 -11.50
C THR A 16 34.05 -3.17 -10.24
N LEU A 17 35.09 -3.94 -9.94
CA LEU A 17 35.18 -4.73 -8.71
C LEU A 17 35.22 -3.84 -7.47
N VAL A 18 36.01 -2.75 -7.51
CA VAL A 18 36.06 -1.77 -6.43
C VAL A 18 34.71 -1.07 -6.26
N LEU A 19 34.07 -0.63 -7.34
CA LEU A 19 32.75 -0.01 -7.26
C LEU A 19 31.68 -0.97 -6.72
N GLY A 20 31.68 -2.23 -7.15
CA GLY A 20 30.76 -3.25 -6.64
C GLY A 20 30.95 -3.52 -5.15
N LEU A 21 32.20 -3.58 -4.67
CA LEU A 21 32.49 -3.70 -3.25
C LEU A 21 32.02 -2.48 -2.45
N ILE A 22 32.26 -1.27 -2.96
CA ILE A 22 31.80 -0.04 -2.29
C ILE A 22 30.27 -0.02 -2.22
N LEU A 23 29.57 -0.33 -3.31
CA LEU A 23 28.09 -0.39 -3.33
C LEU A 23 27.57 -1.45 -2.35
N GLY A 24 28.18 -2.63 -2.30
CA GLY A 24 27.79 -3.71 -1.38
C GLY A 24 27.97 -3.30 0.08
N LEU A 25 29.10 -2.67 0.43
CA LEU A 25 29.34 -2.18 1.78
C LEU A 25 28.36 -1.07 2.18
N VAL A 26 28.08 -0.13 1.27
CA VAL A 26 27.10 0.93 1.51
C VAL A 26 25.72 0.33 1.73
N HIS A 27 25.30 -0.62 0.88
CA HIS A 27 24.00 -1.29 1.01
C HIS A 27 23.85 -2.01 2.35
N GLU A 28 24.88 -2.72 2.81
CA GLU A 28 24.80 -3.47 4.07
C GLU A 28 24.73 -2.56 5.29
N ILE A 29 25.43 -1.41 5.25
CA ILE A 29 25.36 -0.40 6.32
C ILE A 29 23.99 0.31 6.31
N THR A 30 23.40 0.56 5.14
CA THR A 30 22.13 1.28 5.04
C THR A 30 20.91 0.39 5.21
N LYS A 31 21.03 -0.93 5.08
CA LYS A 31 19.91 -1.87 5.18
C LYS A 31 19.14 -1.75 6.50
N ALA A 32 19.83 -1.83 7.64
CA ALA A 32 19.20 -1.76 8.96
C ALA A 32 18.44 -0.43 9.23
N PRO A 33 19.03 0.76 8.97
CA PRO A 33 18.29 2.01 9.16
C PRO A 33 17.14 2.18 8.16
N ILE A 34 17.24 1.64 6.94
CA ILE A 34 16.14 1.64 5.97
C ILE A 34 14.99 0.75 6.47
N GLU A 35 15.28 -0.45 6.95
CA GLU A 35 14.27 -1.35 7.52
C GLU A 35 13.56 -0.72 8.73
N ALA A 36 14.32 -0.11 9.64
CA ALA A 36 13.75 0.58 10.80
C ALA A 36 12.89 1.79 10.39
N ALA A 37 13.34 2.58 9.41
CA ALA A 37 12.57 3.69 8.87
C ALA A 37 11.27 3.21 8.21
N ASN A 38 11.33 2.16 7.40
CA ASN A 38 10.14 1.56 6.76
C ASN A 38 9.17 1.02 7.81
N LEU A 39 9.64 0.31 8.83
CA LEU A 39 8.79 -0.18 9.92
C LEU A 39 8.10 0.97 10.66
N ALA A 40 8.82 2.06 10.94
CA ALA A 40 8.25 3.23 11.58
C ALA A 40 7.21 3.94 10.68
N THR A 41 7.47 4.05 9.37
CA THR A 41 6.53 4.59 8.39
C THR A 41 5.28 3.72 8.29
N THR A 42 5.43 2.39 8.25
CA THR A 42 4.33 1.44 8.19
C THR A 42 3.49 1.51 9.46
N GLN A 43 4.09 1.51 10.65
CA GLN A 43 3.36 1.69 11.91
C GLN A 43 2.65 3.04 11.98
N ALA A 44 3.29 4.12 11.51
CA ALA A 44 2.63 5.43 11.43
C ALA A 44 1.45 5.42 10.44
N ALA A 45 1.55 4.70 9.32
CA ALA A 45 0.46 4.52 8.38
C ALA A 45 -0.70 3.72 8.99
N TYR A 46 -0.40 2.70 9.80
CA TYR A 46 -1.40 1.92 10.52
C TYR A 46 -2.12 2.78 11.57
N GLN A 47 -1.38 3.55 12.37
CA GLN A 47 -1.98 4.46 13.35
C GLN A 47 -2.86 5.53 12.68
N LYS A 48 -2.50 6.01 11.49
CA LYS A 48 -3.33 6.98 10.75
C LYS A 48 -4.68 6.44 10.33
N VAL A 49 -4.82 5.13 10.13
CA VAL A 49 -6.10 4.50 9.75
C VAL A 49 -6.80 3.84 10.94
N PHE A 50 -6.15 3.78 12.09
CA PHE A 50 -6.66 3.27 13.36
C PHE A 50 -6.07 4.08 14.51
N GLU A 51 -6.58 5.30 14.70
CA GLU A 51 -6.07 6.21 15.73
C GLU A 51 -6.31 5.69 17.14
N ASP A 52 -7.40 4.93 17.33
CA ASP A 52 -7.80 4.33 18.60
C ASP A 52 -7.08 3.01 18.93
N ALA A 53 -6.27 2.48 18.02
CA ALA A 53 -5.48 1.27 18.29
C ALA A 53 -4.28 1.57 19.18
N ASP A 54 -4.04 0.71 20.16
CA ASP A 54 -2.87 0.75 21.03
C ASP A 54 -1.71 -0.07 20.43
N SER A 55 -2.04 -1.15 19.72
CA SER A 55 -1.06 -2.00 19.05
C SER A 55 -1.62 -2.67 17.79
N PHE A 56 -0.70 -3.16 16.96
CA PHE A 56 -1.01 -3.92 15.74
C PHE A 56 -0.30 -5.27 15.80
N GLN A 57 -1.00 -6.33 15.41
CA GLN A 57 -0.48 -7.69 15.39
C GLN A 57 -0.79 -8.35 14.04
N ALA A 58 0.16 -9.11 13.50
CA ALA A 58 -0.07 -9.82 12.24
C ALA A 58 -1.24 -10.80 12.36
N VAL A 59 -2.12 -10.81 11.36
CA VAL A 59 -3.22 -11.79 11.28
C VAL A 59 -2.63 -13.19 11.22
N ASP A 60 -3.11 -14.08 12.09
CA ASP A 60 -2.61 -15.45 12.15
C ASP A 60 -2.99 -16.22 10.88
N GLY A 61 -2.01 -16.90 10.27
CA GLY A 61 -2.21 -17.61 9.01
C GLY A 61 -2.34 -16.74 7.77
N PHE A 62 -2.00 -15.45 7.82
CA PHE A 62 -1.92 -14.61 6.62
C PHE A 62 -0.96 -15.20 5.58
N ASP A 63 -1.47 -15.45 4.38
CA ASP A 63 -0.70 -15.84 3.21
C ASP A 63 -0.96 -14.85 2.08
N LYS A 64 0.12 -14.18 1.64
CA LYS A 64 0.07 -13.14 0.63
C LYS A 64 -0.46 -13.63 -0.71
N ASP A 65 -0.04 -14.82 -1.13
CA ASP A 65 -0.39 -15.37 -2.44
C ASP A 65 -1.88 -15.76 -2.43
N ALA A 66 -2.34 -16.44 -1.37
CA ALA A 66 -3.74 -16.77 -1.18
C ALA A 66 -4.64 -15.52 -1.08
N ALA A 67 -4.23 -14.52 -0.29
CA ALA A 67 -4.98 -13.27 -0.16
C ALA A 67 -5.08 -12.51 -1.50
N THR A 68 -4.00 -12.51 -2.28
CA THR A 68 -3.99 -11.94 -3.64
C THR A 68 -4.89 -12.73 -4.59
N GLU A 69 -4.85 -14.06 -4.56
CA GLU A 69 -5.75 -14.90 -5.37
C GLU A 69 -7.23 -14.65 -5.04
N THR A 70 -7.57 -14.47 -3.77
CA THR A 70 -8.93 -14.14 -3.33
C THR A 70 -9.45 -12.85 -3.96
N VAL A 71 -8.68 -11.76 -3.91
CA VAL A 71 -9.12 -10.47 -4.46
C VAL A 71 -9.15 -10.48 -5.99
N VAL A 72 -8.23 -11.21 -6.63
CA VAL A 72 -8.22 -11.42 -8.09
C VAL A 72 -9.43 -12.21 -8.55
N ALA A 73 -9.83 -13.25 -7.81
CA ALA A 73 -11.04 -14.01 -8.10
C ALA A 73 -12.31 -13.15 -8.01
N GLN A 74 -12.28 -12.07 -7.21
CA GLN A 74 -13.37 -11.09 -7.09
C GLN A 74 -13.29 -9.96 -8.13
N GLY A 75 -12.29 -9.96 -9.01
CA GLY A 75 -12.18 -9.05 -10.15
C GLY A 75 -11.25 -7.85 -9.95
N TYR A 76 -10.46 -7.82 -8.88
CA TYR A 76 -9.46 -6.78 -8.63
C TYR A 76 -8.08 -7.24 -9.10
N GLU A 77 -7.34 -6.42 -9.85
CA GLU A 77 -5.97 -6.79 -10.30
C GLU A 77 -4.90 -6.55 -9.22
N ASP A 78 -5.32 -6.00 -8.08
CA ASP A 78 -4.48 -5.57 -6.96
C ASP A 78 -3.89 -6.76 -6.19
N SER A 79 -2.93 -6.49 -5.30
CA SER A 79 -2.43 -7.51 -4.35
C SER A 79 -2.64 -7.07 -2.92
N VAL A 80 -2.92 -8.04 -2.06
CA VAL A 80 -2.91 -7.86 -0.60
C VAL A 80 -1.54 -8.29 -0.11
N ASP A 81 -0.74 -7.34 0.38
CA ASP A 81 0.65 -7.57 0.74
C ASP A 81 0.84 -7.92 2.21
N ASP A 82 -0.03 -7.41 3.08
CA ASP A 82 0.00 -7.65 4.52
C ASP A 82 -1.39 -7.43 5.16
N ALA A 83 -1.63 -8.08 6.30
CA ALA A 83 -2.82 -7.87 7.12
C ALA A 83 -2.47 -7.90 8.60
N GLN A 84 -2.99 -6.93 9.34
CA GLN A 84 -2.75 -6.75 10.77
C GLN A 84 -4.08 -6.56 11.51
N GLU A 85 -4.24 -7.18 12.66
CA GLU A 85 -5.28 -6.87 13.63
C GLU A 85 -4.92 -5.58 14.37
N ALA A 86 -5.87 -4.66 14.46
CA ALA A 86 -5.78 -3.47 15.30
C ALA A 86 -6.38 -3.79 16.68
N LEU A 87 -5.59 -3.61 17.73
CA LEU A 87 -5.94 -3.97 19.10
C LEU A 87 -6.13 -2.72 19.95
N ASP A 88 -7.19 -2.67 20.76
CA ASP A 88 -7.35 -1.64 21.79
C ASP A 88 -6.41 -1.86 22.99
N ALA A 89 -6.37 -0.91 23.92
CA ALA A 89 -5.56 -1.00 25.14
C ALA A 89 -5.93 -2.18 26.07
N SER A 90 -7.08 -2.82 25.85
CA SER A 90 -7.52 -4.02 26.57
C SER A 90 -7.13 -5.32 25.84
N GLY A 91 -6.55 -5.22 24.64
CA GLY A 91 -6.18 -6.35 23.78
C GLY A 91 -7.33 -6.91 22.96
N ASN A 92 -8.43 -6.17 22.78
CA ASN A 92 -9.53 -6.59 21.90
C ASN A 92 -9.27 -6.14 20.47
N VAL A 93 -9.59 -7.00 19.50
CA VAL A 93 -9.57 -6.64 18.08
C VAL A 93 -10.69 -5.65 17.81
N ILE A 94 -10.33 -4.43 17.41
CA ILE A 94 -11.26 -3.37 17.00
C ILE A 94 -11.40 -3.29 15.48
N GLY A 95 -10.47 -3.88 14.74
CA GLY A 95 -10.58 -4.08 13.29
C GLY A 95 -9.25 -4.54 12.70
N TYR A 96 -9.06 -4.26 11.42
CA TYR A 96 -7.93 -4.75 10.65
C TYR A 96 -7.32 -3.66 9.78
N VAL A 97 -6.00 -3.69 9.66
CA VAL A 97 -5.24 -2.89 8.71
C VAL A 97 -4.75 -3.81 7.60
N ILE A 98 -5.20 -3.55 6.37
CA ILE A 98 -4.86 -4.37 5.20
C ILE A 98 -3.99 -3.53 4.29
N THR A 99 -2.77 -3.97 4.04
CA THR A 99 -1.86 -3.32 3.08
C THR A 99 -2.11 -3.89 1.70
N VAL A 100 -2.42 -3.01 0.76
CA VAL A 100 -2.68 -3.34 -0.64
C VAL A 100 -1.71 -2.61 -1.56
N THR A 101 -1.40 -3.24 -2.68
CA THR A 101 -0.71 -2.60 -3.80
C THR A 101 -1.65 -2.52 -5.00
N ALA A 102 -2.04 -1.29 -5.34
CA ALA A 102 -2.81 -1.00 -6.54
C ALA A 102 -1.91 -1.05 -7.78
N LYS A 103 -2.26 -1.91 -8.74
CA LYS A 103 -1.44 -2.17 -9.94
C LYS A 103 -1.92 -1.44 -11.19
N ASP A 104 -3.12 -0.89 -11.14
CA ASP A 104 -3.81 -0.17 -12.21
C ASP A 104 -3.58 1.36 -12.15
N ALA A 105 -2.66 1.82 -11.28
CA ALA A 105 -2.21 3.20 -11.23
C ALA A 105 -1.50 3.63 -12.52
N SER A 106 -1.47 4.94 -12.79
CA SER A 106 -1.14 5.46 -14.12
C SER A 106 0.35 5.37 -14.48
N GLN A 107 1.26 5.43 -13.50
CA GLN A 107 2.71 5.43 -13.75
C GLN A 107 3.46 4.31 -13.04
N ALA A 108 3.12 4.06 -11.78
CA ALA A 108 3.74 3.05 -10.95
C ALA A 108 2.71 2.56 -9.94
N ASN A 109 2.93 1.36 -9.42
CA ASN A 109 2.08 0.81 -8.38
C ASN A 109 2.03 1.73 -7.16
N ILE A 110 0.89 1.74 -6.49
CA ILE A 110 0.68 2.50 -5.26
C ILE A 110 0.44 1.53 -4.12
N THR A 111 1.28 1.59 -3.08
CA THR A 111 1.13 0.74 -1.89
C THR A 111 0.58 1.57 -0.75
N PHE A 112 -0.51 1.11 -0.16
CA PHE A 112 -1.21 1.82 0.91
C PHE A 112 -1.88 0.86 1.87
N SER A 113 -2.10 1.33 3.10
CA SER A 113 -2.76 0.59 4.15
C SER A 113 -4.19 1.09 4.31
N VAL A 114 -5.16 0.18 4.39
CA VAL A 114 -6.58 0.48 4.56
C VAL A 114 -7.01 0.02 5.94
N GLY A 115 -7.61 0.89 6.72
CA GLY A 115 -8.19 0.53 8.01
C GLY A 115 -9.66 0.16 7.85
N ILE A 116 -10.04 -1.02 8.30
CA ILE A 116 -11.42 -1.52 8.27
C ILE A 116 -11.81 -1.97 9.68
N GLN A 117 -12.83 -1.35 10.27
CA GLN A 117 -13.38 -1.75 11.57
C GLN A 117 -13.95 -3.17 11.51
N SER A 118 -14.03 -3.82 12.67
CA SER A 118 -14.60 -5.18 12.76
C SER A 118 -16.04 -5.28 12.25
N ASP A 119 -16.76 -4.17 12.16
CA ASP A 119 -18.11 -4.12 11.61
C ASP A 119 -18.17 -3.91 10.08
N GLY A 120 -17.01 -3.78 9.40
CA GLY A 120 -16.90 -3.51 7.96
C GLY A 120 -16.82 -2.03 7.58
N THR A 121 -16.80 -1.11 8.55
CA THR A 121 -16.63 0.33 8.25
C THR A 121 -15.19 0.63 7.85
N VAL A 122 -14.99 1.28 6.70
CA VAL A 122 -13.67 1.76 6.28
C VAL A 122 -13.34 3.05 7.03
N ASN A 123 -12.27 3.03 7.84
CA ASN A 123 -11.75 4.22 8.53
C ASN A 123 -11.04 5.17 7.56
N GLY A 124 -10.50 4.64 6.48
CA GLY A 124 -9.76 5.37 5.45
C GLY A 124 -8.54 4.59 4.99
N TYR A 125 -7.63 5.27 4.29
CA TYR A 125 -6.35 4.71 3.89
C TYR A 125 -5.18 5.63 4.21
N SER A 126 -3.98 5.06 4.28
CA SER A 126 -2.72 5.79 4.37
C SER A 126 -1.70 5.24 3.37
N ILE A 127 -1.20 6.12 2.51
CA ILE A 127 -0.23 5.75 1.47
C ILE A 127 1.16 5.56 2.10
N THR A 128 1.81 4.46 1.74
CA THR A 128 3.19 4.14 2.14
C THR A 128 4.17 4.30 0.98
N SER A 129 3.71 4.13 -0.25
CA SER A 129 4.49 4.36 -1.46
C SER A 129 3.61 4.83 -2.60
N ILE A 130 3.99 5.95 -3.22
CA ILE A 130 3.35 6.50 -4.42
C ILE A 130 4.42 7.17 -5.28
N SER A 131 4.31 6.99 -6.59
CA SER A 131 5.18 7.65 -7.57
C SER A 131 4.35 8.05 -8.79
N GLU A 132 3.50 9.07 -8.59
CA GLU A 132 2.59 9.61 -9.59
C GLU A 132 2.97 11.03 -10.04
N THR A 133 2.20 11.60 -10.98
CA THR A 133 2.50 12.93 -11.52
C THR A 133 2.20 13.98 -10.45
N PRO A 134 3.18 14.83 -10.06
CA PRO A 134 2.94 15.91 -9.09
C PRO A 134 1.84 16.85 -9.54
N GLY A 135 0.92 17.18 -8.63
CA GLY A 135 -0.25 18.02 -8.92
C GLY A 135 -1.41 17.32 -9.64
N LEU A 136 -1.25 16.05 -10.02
CA LEU A 136 -2.28 15.17 -10.56
C LEU A 136 -2.44 13.95 -9.65
N GLY A 137 -1.86 12.80 -9.99
CA GLY A 137 -2.05 11.56 -9.23
C GLY A 137 -1.50 11.60 -7.79
N MET A 138 -0.48 12.42 -7.53
CA MET A 138 0.02 12.63 -6.15
C MET A 138 -1.03 13.24 -5.20
N LYS A 139 -2.09 13.87 -5.74
CA LYS A 139 -3.21 14.35 -4.92
C LYS A 139 -4.01 13.23 -4.24
N ALA A 140 -3.70 11.97 -4.53
CA ALA A 140 -4.20 10.86 -3.73
C ALA A 140 -3.72 10.91 -2.26
N GLU A 141 -2.68 11.68 -1.96
CA GLU A 141 -2.21 11.95 -0.59
C GLU A 141 -2.95 13.12 0.08
N ASP A 142 -3.72 13.91 -0.69
CA ASP A 142 -4.38 15.12 -0.19
C ASP A 142 -5.68 14.76 0.55
N GLU A 143 -5.99 15.52 1.61
CA GLU A 143 -7.19 15.34 2.45
C GLU A 143 -8.48 15.44 1.66
N ASP A 144 -8.53 16.33 0.68
CA ASP A 144 -9.68 16.49 -0.23
C ASP A 144 -10.04 15.18 -0.95
N PHE A 145 -9.08 14.27 -1.13
CA PHE A 145 -9.32 12.97 -1.76
C PHE A 145 -9.45 11.84 -0.74
N TYR A 146 -8.49 11.69 0.19
CA TYR A 146 -8.52 10.53 1.11
C TYR A 146 -9.69 10.57 2.10
N SER A 147 -10.16 11.76 2.49
CA SER A 147 -11.28 11.90 3.45
C SER A 147 -12.60 11.33 2.92
N GLN A 148 -12.76 11.21 1.60
CA GLN A 148 -13.95 10.66 0.97
C GLN A 148 -14.16 9.17 1.30
N PHE A 149 -13.10 8.45 1.65
CA PHE A 149 -13.13 7.04 2.04
C PHE A 149 -13.35 6.83 3.55
N GLN A 150 -13.25 7.89 4.35
CA GLN A 150 -13.24 7.76 5.81
C GLN A 150 -14.64 7.56 6.39
N ASN A 151 -14.72 6.67 7.38
CA ASN A 151 -15.92 6.35 8.15
C ASN A 151 -17.12 5.96 7.28
N LYS A 152 -16.88 5.17 6.23
CA LYS A 152 -17.91 4.69 5.30
C LYS A 152 -18.09 3.19 5.42
N LYS A 153 -19.34 2.76 5.60
CA LYS A 153 -19.74 1.35 5.58
C LYS A 153 -20.48 1.05 4.30
N VAL A 154 -19.74 0.54 3.31
CA VAL A 154 -20.22 0.29 1.95
C VAL A 154 -19.61 -1.01 1.43
N ASP A 155 -20.29 -1.67 0.49
CA ASP A 155 -19.78 -2.91 -0.12
C ASP A 155 -18.60 -2.64 -1.05
N SER A 156 -18.63 -1.50 -1.77
CA SER A 156 -17.59 -1.07 -2.69
C SER A 156 -17.72 0.41 -3.03
N PHE A 157 -16.59 1.08 -3.25
CA PHE A 157 -16.51 2.45 -3.75
C PHE A 157 -16.54 2.52 -5.27
N GLU A 158 -17.19 3.55 -5.81
CA GLU A 158 -17.26 3.90 -7.22
C GLU A 158 -16.68 5.29 -7.46
N VAL A 159 -15.83 5.43 -8.47
CA VAL A 159 -15.27 6.74 -8.85
C VAL A 159 -16.19 7.47 -9.83
N VAL A 160 -16.66 8.64 -9.43
CA VAL A 160 -17.49 9.56 -10.23
C VAL A 160 -16.72 10.82 -10.61
N LYS A 161 -17.19 11.55 -11.63
CA LYS A 161 -16.54 12.80 -12.09
C LYS A 161 -17.19 14.07 -11.54
N GLN A 162 -18.29 13.92 -10.82
CA GLN A 162 -19.04 14.99 -10.20
C GLN A 162 -19.02 14.79 -8.69
N ALA A 163 -19.53 15.78 -7.95
CA ALA A 163 -19.76 15.67 -6.53
C ALA A 163 -20.50 14.35 -6.19
N PRO A 164 -20.02 13.58 -5.20
CA PRO A 164 -20.64 12.31 -4.83
C PRO A 164 -22.10 12.50 -4.42
N SER A 165 -22.97 11.60 -4.91
CA SER A 165 -24.40 11.59 -4.58
C SER A 165 -24.78 10.55 -3.54
N SER A 166 -23.85 9.66 -3.21
CA SER A 166 -23.99 8.58 -2.24
C SER A 166 -22.67 8.33 -1.52
N ASP A 167 -22.75 7.67 -0.35
CA ASP A 167 -21.59 7.40 0.51
C ASP A 167 -20.55 6.47 -0.12
N ASN A 168 -20.95 5.69 -1.13
CA ASN A 168 -20.07 4.79 -1.86
C ASN A 168 -19.44 5.45 -3.09
N GLN A 169 -19.67 6.74 -3.33
CA GLN A 169 -19.10 7.46 -4.47
C GLN A 169 -17.93 8.34 -4.05
N ILE A 170 -16.88 8.32 -4.87
CA ILE A 170 -15.66 9.12 -4.68
C ILE A 170 -15.47 10.00 -5.90
N GLU A 171 -15.34 11.31 -5.69
CA GLU A 171 -15.02 12.25 -6.76
C GLU A 171 -13.59 12.04 -7.23
N SER A 172 -13.43 11.84 -8.53
CA SER A 172 -12.13 11.65 -9.16
C SER A 172 -11.27 12.90 -9.05
N ILE A 173 -9.97 12.70 -8.83
CA ILE A 173 -8.96 13.75 -9.00
C ILE A 173 -9.00 14.23 -10.45
N SER A 174 -9.24 15.53 -10.65
CA SER A 174 -9.28 16.14 -11.97
C SER A 174 -7.95 15.92 -12.72
N GLY A 175 -8.04 15.32 -13.90
CA GLY A 175 -6.86 14.95 -14.71
C GLY A 175 -6.12 13.68 -14.28
N ALA A 176 -6.57 12.98 -13.24
CA ALA A 176 -5.97 11.74 -12.73
C ALA A 176 -7.03 10.66 -12.40
N THR A 177 -8.00 10.47 -13.31
CA THR A 177 -9.07 9.47 -13.13
C THR A 177 -8.54 8.03 -13.03
N ILE A 178 -7.41 7.71 -13.69
CA ILE A 178 -6.76 6.39 -13.59
C ILE A 178 -6.28 6.16 -12.16
N THR A 179 -5.51 7.09 -11.60
CA THR A 179 -5.06 7.03 -10.19
C THR A 179 -6.24 6.98 -9.21
N SER A 180 -7.30 7.76 -9.47
CA SER A 180 -8.49 7.75 -8.60
C SER A 180 -9.16 6.37 -8.57
N ARG A 181 -9.27 5.71 -9.72
CA ARG A 181 -9.82 4.34 -9.83
C ARG A 181 -8.90 3.33 -9.17
N ALA A 182 -7.60 3.46 -9.34
CA ALA A 182 -6.63 2.58 -8.70
C ALA A 182 -6.73 2.60 -7.18
N MET A 183 -6.87 3.80 -6.60
CA MET A 183 -7.10 3.93 -5.16
C MET A 183 -8.43 3.30 -4.73
N ALA A 184 -9.53 3.57 -5.45
CA ALA A 184 -10.82 2.97 -5.12
C ALA A 184 -10.82 1.44 -5.26
N ASN A 185 -10.20 0.91 -6.32
CA ASN A 185 -10.06 -0.52 -6.56
C ASN A 185 -9.22 -1.19 -5.46
N GLY A 186 -8.09 -0.61 -5.07
CA GLY A 186 -7.29 -1.17 -3.97
C GLY A 186 -8.01 -1.13 -2.62
N VAL A 187 -8.80 -0.07 -2.32
CA VAL A 187 -9.65 -0.06 -1.11
C VAL A 187 -10.74 -1.14 -1.22
N ASN A 188 -11.33 -1.32 -2.39
CA ASN A 188 -12.32 -2.38 -2.62
C ASN A 188 -11.70 -3.78 -2.52
N ALA A 189 -10.45 -3.97 -2.95
CA ALA A 189 -9.71 -5.22 -2.79
C ALA A 189 -9.48 -5.53 -1.30
N ALA A 190 -9.15 -4.51 -0.49
CA ALA A 190 -9.05 -4.68 0.95
C ALA A 190 -10.40 -5.08 1.58
N LEU A 191 -11.50 -4.44 1.20
CA LEU A 191 -12.85 -4.82 1.63
C LEU A 191 -13.22 -6.25 1.20
N ALA A 192 -12.91 -6.62 -0.04
CA ALA A 192 -13.13 -7.94 -0.58
C ALA A 192 -12.38 -9.03 0.19
N TYR A 193 -11.13 -8.77 0.56
CA TYR A 193 -10.33 -9.66 1.41
C TYR A 193 -10.89 -9.73 2.83
N PHE A 194 -11.20 -8.59 3.45
CA PHE A 194 -11.83 -8.53 4.77
C PHE A 194 -13.12 -9.37 4.82
N ASN A 195 -13.97 -9.23 3.80
CA ASN A 195 -15.26 -9.92 3.74
C ASN A 195 -15.12 -11.43 3.56
N SER A 196 -14.09 -11.88 2.85
CA SER A 196 -13.83 -13.28 2.57
C SER A 196 -13.13 -14.01 3.71
N ASP A 197 -12.11 -13.38 4.32
CA ASP A 197 -11.11 -14.09 5.14
C ASP A 197 -11.03 -13.60 6.59
N LEU A 198 -11.47 -12.37 6.91
CA LEU A 198 -11.23 -11.76 8.23
C LEU A 198 -12.50 -11.51 9.06
N GLY A 199 -13.65 -11.24 8.44
CA GLY A 199 -14.83 -10.93 9.25
C GLY A 199 -16.11 -10.50 8.56
N GLY A 200 -16.19 -10.39 7.22
CA GLY A 200 -17.43 -9.90 6.56
C GLY A 200 -18.42 -10.97 6.10
N ALA A 201 -18.40 -12.17 6.67
CA ALA A 201 -19.44 -13.16 6.47
C ALA A 201 -19.88 -13.82 7.78
N GLN A 202 -20.64 -13.07 8.61
CA GLN A 202 -21.89 -13.51 9.27
C GLN A 202 -22.76 -12.31 9.67
#